data_AF-A0A9R0RUG8-F1
#
_entry.id   AF-A0A9R0RUG8-F1
#
_cell.length_a   1.000
_cell.length_b   1.000
_cell.length_c   1.000
_cell.angle_alpha   90.00
_cell.angle_beta   90.00
_cell.angle_gamma   90.00
#
_symmetry.space_group_name_H-M   'P 1'
#
loop_
_entity.id
_entity.type
_entity.pdbx_description
1 polymer ?
#
loop_
_entity_poly.entity_id
_entity_poly.type
_entity_poly.pdbx_seq_one_letter_code
_entity_poly.pdbx_strand_id
1 'polypeptide(L)'
;MLKTSLMSSFQIALRLKQNGLSGCSAGDTVPYIICSQQDSDNTHSGGVAQRARHPDELTRDPNKWMIDIEYYLSQQIHPVVSRLCASIEGTSPARLAECLGLDSSKFQSRSTGSSNKDMSSMLLSVTDDEEERYCGCEPIRLSCPSCTSTFECPPVSSLISSLSDTNEGKDATVNFWRRIRCPRCPDDTDECRVSPAVLANQCDDEGCKYSTHIVNLRVMGDSERGTICPNYPQCNGRLVRQYTEADLYRQLSYFCYVLDATQCLDKLDHKMRLPFEKEFAVLNQTISSAFLEIQKIRRCAFGWVQLTDLAVSI
;
A
#
# COMPACT_ATOMS: atom_id res chain seq x y z
N MET A 1 10.36 13.35 -20.61
CA MET A 1 11.32 12.39 -21.17
C MET A 1 11.41 11.07 -20.39
N LEU A 2 11.25 11.02 -19.06
CA LEU A 2 11.32 9.76 -18.30
C LEU A 2 10.12 8.80 -18.52
N LYS A 3 8.89 9.31 -18.72
CA LYS A 3 7.70 8.46 -18.94
C LYS A 3 7.70 7.68 -20.27
N THR A 4 8.33 8.20 -21.32
CA THR A 4 8.35 7.54 -22.64
C THR A 4 9.25 6.31 -22.66
N SER A 5 10.30 6.28 -21.83
CA SER A 5 11.20 5.12 -21.67
C SER A 5 10.52 3.90 -21.03
N LEU A 6 9.37 4.09 -20.39
CA LEU A 6 8.58 3.02 -19.75
C LEU A 6 7.54 2.39 -20.68
N MET A 7 7.35 2.91 -21.90
CA MET A 7 6.39 2.36 -22.86
C MET A 7 7.04 1.29 -23.74
N SER A 8 6.49 0.08 -23.74
CA SER A 8 6.99 -1.08 -24.50
C SER A 8 7.16 -0.82 -25.99
N SER A 9 6.18 -0.16 -26.63
CA SER A 9 6.24 0.17 -28.06
C SER A 9 7.34 1.18 -28.40
N PHE A 10 7.58 2.16 -27.52
CA PHE A 10 8.65 3.16 -27.70
C PHE A 10 10.04 2.52 -27.62
N GLN A 11 10.24 1.61 -26.66
CA GLN A 11 11.53 0.91 -26.51
C GLN A 11 11.86 0.05 -27.72
N ILE A 12 10.85 -0.57 -28.35
CA ILE A 12 11.03 -1.34 -29.59
C ILE A 12 11.30 -0.43 -30.77
N ALA A 13 10.54 0.66 -30.94
CA ALA A 13 10.77 1.62 -32.00
C ALA A 13 12.21 2.18 -31.96
N LEU A 14 12.72 2.46 -30.76
CA LEU A 14 14.09 2.92 -30.54
C LEU A 14 15.12 1.84 -30.94
N ARG A 15 14.86 0.58 -30.60
CA ARG A 15 15.72 -0.56 -30.98
C ARG A 15 15.71 -0.85 -32.49
N LEU A 16 14.54 -0.80 -33.12
CA LEU A 16 14.39 -0.97 -34.58
C LEU A 16 15.17 0.12 -35.34
N LYS A 17 15.09 1.37 -34.87
CA LYS A 17 15.85 2.48 -35.43
C LYS A 17 17.37 2.30 -35.27
N GLN A 18 17.84 1.79 -34.12
CA GLN A 18 19.25 1.47 -33.91
C GLN A 18 19.76 0.34 -34.83
N ASN A 19 18.89 -0.63 -35.13
CA ASN A 19 19.19 -1.75 -36.03
C ASN A 19 19.05 -1.39 -37.52
N GLY A 20 18.77 -0.12 -37.86
CA GLY A 20 18.68 0.35 -39.24
C GLY A 20 17.38 -0.01 -39.97
N LEU A 21 16.34 -0.48 -39.28
CA LEU A 21 15.02 -0.69 -39.88
C LEU A 21 14.25 0.63 -40.00
N SER A 22 13.64 0.85 -41.17
CA SER A 22 12.73 1.97 -41.46
C SER A 22 11.29 1.62 -41.06
N GLY A 23 10.49 2.62 -40.67
CA GLY A 23 9.09 2.44 -40.24
C GLY A 23 8.79 2.81 -38.78
N CYS A 24 9.52 3.77 -38.21
CA CYS A 24 9.28 4.28 -36.85
C CYS A 24 9.10 5.81 -36.86
N SER A 25 8.29 6.30 -37.79
CA SER A 25 7.90 7.72 -37.87
C SER A 25 6.65 7.99 -37.03
N ALA A 26 6.37 9.27 -36.78
CA ALA A 26 5.14 9.66 -36.09
C ALA A 26 3.91 9.23 -36.89
N GLY A 27 3.03 8.45 -36.27
CA GLY A 27 1.84 7.87 -36.91
C GLY A 27 1.97 6.39 -37.27
N ASP A 28 3.18 5.82 -37.23
CA ASP A 28 3.39 4.41 -37.53
C ASP A 28 3.00 3.52 -36.33
N THR A 29 2.45 2.34 -36.62
CA THR A 29 2.10 1.34 -35.60
C THR A 29 3.24 0.35 -35.42
N VAL A 30 3.69 0.16 -34.17
CA VAL A 30 4.81 -0.74 -33.84
C VAL A 30 4.26 -1.99 -33.14
N PRO A 31 4.29 -3.18 -33.76
CA PRO A 31 3.83 -4.40 -33.13
C PRO A 31 4.85 -4.90 -32.11
N TYR A 32 4.36 -5.49 -31.02
CA TYR A 32 5.22 -5.98 -29.95
C TYR A 32 4.61 -7.16 -29.19
N ILE A 33 5.49 -7.96 -28.60
CA ILE A 33 5.18 -9.06 -27.70
C ILE A 33 6.10 -8.99 -26.47
N ILE A 34 5.60 -9.35 -25.30
CA ILE A 34 6.37 -9.36 -24.04
C ILE A 34 6.92 -10.76 -23.79
N CYS A 35 8.23 -10.83 -23.55
CA CYS A 35 8.96 -12.08 -23.41
C CYS A 35 9.66 -12.23 -22.05
N SER A 36 10.00 -13.46 -21.68
CA SER A 36 10.95 -13.83 -20.62
C SER A 36 12.21 -14.46 -21.26
N GLN A 37 13.34 -14.39 -20.55
CA GLN A 37 14.60 -14.99 -21.01
C GLN A 37 14.71 -16.43 -20.50
N GLN A 38 15.13 -17.37 -21.35
CA GLN A 38 15.09 -18.81 -21.06
C GLN A 38 16.19 -19.28 -20.07
N ASP A 39 17.33 -18.58 -19.98
CA ASP A 39 18.54 -19.07 -19.29
C ASP A 39 18.88 -18.37 -17.96
N SER A 40 17.93 -17.68 -17.32
CA SER A 40 18.19 -17.07 -16.01
C SER A 40 17.14 -17.51 -15.00
N ASP A 41 17.59 -18.04 -13.85
CA ASP A 41 16.76 -18.32 -12.65
C ASP A 41 15.99 -17.09 -12.13
N ASN A 42 16.22 -15.91 -12.73
CA ASN A 42 15.44 -14.69 -12.56
C ASN A 42 14.55 -14.42 -13.78
N THR A 43 13.41 -15.11 -13.86
CA THR A 43 12.37 -15.03 -14.91
C THR A 43 11.86 -13.59 -15.21
N HIS A 44 12.13 -12.61 -14.32
CA HIS A 44 11.68 -11.22 -14.43
C HIS A 44 12.78 -10.16 -14.21
N SER A 45 14.03 -10.45 -14.59
CA SER A 45 15.14 -9.51 -14.47
C SER A 45 15.09 -8.40 -15.53
N GLY A 46 14.14 -7.46 -15.38
CA GLY A 46 14.03 -6.25 -16.21
C GLY A 46 12.63 -5.64 -16.23
N GLY A 47 12.55 -4.32 -16.44
CA GLY A 47 11.26 -3.64 -16.60
C GLY A 47 10.49 -4.14 -17.83
N VAL A 48 9.15 -4.12 -17.80
CA VAL A 48 8.29 -4.65 -18.88
C VAL A 48 8.69 -4.12 -20.26
N ALA A 49 9.02 -2.82 -20.37
CA ALA A 49 9.47 -2.22 -21.61
C ALA A 49 10.78 -2.83 -22.16
N GLN A 50 11.70 -3.25 -21.28
CA GLN A 50 12.95 -3.90 -21.68
C GLN A 50 12.73 -5.33 -22.17
N ARG A 51 11.64 -5.97 -21.73
CA ARG A 51 11.23 -7.32 -22.11
C ARG A 51 10.39 -7.38 -23.39
N ALA A 52 9.97 -6.23 -23.90
CA ALA A 52 9.23 -6.13 -25.14
C ALA A 52 10.12 -6.40 -26.37
N ARG A 53 9.63 -7.24 -27.30
CA ARG A 53 10.29 -7.64 -28.55
C ARG A 53 9.34 -7.47 -29.73
N HIS A 54 9.90 -7.34 -30.93
CA HIS A 54 9.13 -7.42 -32.17
C HIS A 54 8.81 -8.90 -32.49
N PRO A 55 7.63 -9.25 -33.03
CA PRO A 55 7.30 -10.63 -33.39
C PRO A 55 8.34 -11.32 -34.32
N ASP A 56 8.91 -10.56 -35.25
CA ASP A 56 9.96 -11.06 -36.15
C ASP A 56 11.25 -11.43 -35.40
N GLU A 57 11.58 -10.77 -34.29
CA GLU A 57 12.74 -11.13 -33.46
C GLU A 57 12.54 -12.51 -32.81
N LEU A 58 11.31 -12.82 -32.41
CA LEU A 58 10.96 -14.11 -31.81
C LEU A 58 11.00 -15.25 -32.84
N THR A 59 10.61 -14.95 -34.08
CA THR A 59 10.65 -15.92 -35.19
C THR A 59 12.08 -16.25 -35.61
N ARG A 60 13.01 -15.28 -35.52
CA ARG A 60 14.42 -15.48 -35.86
C ARG A 60 15.20 -16.24 -34.77
N ASP A 61 14.92 -15.94 -33.50
CA ASP A 61 15.66 -16.49 -32.35
C ASP A 61 14.74 -17.21 -31.34
N PRO A 62 14.15 -18.37 -31.69
CA PRO A 62 13.14 -19.04 -30.86
C PRO A 62 13.69 -19.60 -29.53
N ASN A 63 15.00 -19.87 -29.46
CA ASN A 63 15.64 -20.47 -28.27
C ASN A 63 16.14 -19.44 -27.24
N LYS A 64 15.98 -18.13 -27.51
CA LYS A 64 16.50 -17.07 -26.65
C LYS A 64 15.43 -16.40 -25.79
N TRP A 65 14.22 -16.31 -26.34
CA TRP A 65 13.10 -15.59 -25.74
C TRP A 65 11.86 -16.47 -25.76
N MET A 66 11.17 -16.56 -24.64
CA MET A 66 9.87 -17.20 -24.54
C MET A 66 8.79 -16.16 -24.26
N ILE A 67 7.54 -16.45 -24.62
CA ILE A 67 6.42 -15.55 -24.34
C ILE A 67 6.16 -15.56 -22.83
N ASP A 68 6.04 -14.38 -22.22
CA ASP A 68 5.70 -14.26 -20.80
C ASP A 68 4.19 -14.43 -20.60
N ILE A 69 3.73 -15.67 -20.48
CA ILE A 69 2.31 -16.02 -20.30
C ILE A 69 1.74 -15.37 -19.02
N GLU A 70 2.51 -15.36 -17.93
CA GLU A 70 2.09 -14.78 -16.64
C GLU A 70 1.79 -13.29 -16.77
N TYR A 71 2.59 -12.55 -17.56
CA TYR A 71 2.32 -11.15 -17.86
C TYR A 71 0.96 -10.95 -18.55
N TYR A 72 0.62 -11.76 -19.56
CA TYR A 72 -0.64 -11.62 -20.28
C TYR A 72 -1.84 -11.98 -19.41
N LEU A 73 -1.73 -13.06 -18.63
CA LEU A 73 -2.75 -13.47 -17.68
C LEU A 73 -2.99 -12.38 -16.62
N SER A 74 -1.92 -11.83 -16.03
CA SER A 74 -2.03 -10.87 -14.93
C SER A 74 -2.33 -9.43 -15.35
N GLN A 75 -1.80 -8.97 -16.49
CA GLN A 75 -1.87 -7.55 -16.89
C GLN A 75 -2.93 -7.27 -17.97
N GLN A 76 -3.36 -8.27 -18.74
CA GLN A 76 -4.33 -8.08 -19.82
C GLN A 76 -5.63 -8.84 -19.60
N ILE A 77 -5.56 -10.13 -19.26
CA ILE A 77 -6.75 -10.97 -19.13
C ILE A 77 -7.44 -10.72 -17.78
N HIS A 78 -6.70 -10.81 -16.67
CA HIS A 78 -7.26 -10.66 -15.32
C HIS A 78 -8.01 -9.34 -15.11
N PRO A 79 -7.47 -8.15 -15.48
CA PRO A 79 -8.20 -6.88 -15.31
C PRO A 79 -9.52 -6.83 -16.09
N VAL A 80 -9.58 -7.45 -17.27
CA VAL A 80 -10.81 -7.49 -18.08
C VAL A 80 -11.84 -8.40 -17.44
N VAL A 81 -11.43 -9.59 -17.00
CA VAL A 81 -12.33 -10.56 -16.34
C VAL A 81 -12.80 -10.03 -14.99
N SER A 82 -11.90 -9.47 -14.18
CA SER A 82 -12.18 -8.85 -12.89
C SER A 82 -13.26 -7.77 -13.04
N ARG A 83 -13.11 -6.85 -14.01
CA ARG A 83 -14.11 -5.81 -14.29
C ARG A 83 -15.47 -6.38 -14.71
N LEU A 84 -15.51 -7.41 -15.55
CA LEU A 84 -16.78 -8.02 -16.00
C LEU A 84 -17.49 -8.77 -14.87
N CYS A 85 -16.73 -9.35 -13.94
CA CYS A 85 -17.27 -10.12 -12.83
C CYS A 85 -17.49 -9.29 -11.56
N ALA A 86 -17.07 -8.02 -11.51
CA ALA A 86 -17.10 -7.19 -10.31
C ALA A 86 -18.48 -7.07 -9.64
N SER A 87 -19.57 -7.15 -10.42
CA SER A 87 -20.95 -7.09 -9.92
C SER A 87 -21.55 -8.45 -9.56
N ILE A 88 -20.81 -9.55 -9.74
CA ILE A 88 -21.29 -10.91 -9.47
C ILE A 88 -20.92 -11.29 -8.04
N GLU A 89 -21.94 -11.50 -7.21
CA GLU A 89 -21.78 -11.93 -5.82
C GLU A 89 -21.01 -13.26 -5.73
N GLY A 90 -20.14 -13.38 -4.73
CA GLY A 90 -19.31 -14.58 -4.52
C GLY A 90 -18.08 -14.69 -5.43
N THR A 91 -17.83 -13.70 -6.31
CA THR A 91 -16.57 -13.55 -7.03
C THR A 91 -15.65 -12.56 -6.32
N SER A 92 -14.34 -12.79 -6.40
CA SER A 92 -13.33 -11.86 -5.91
C SER A 92 -12.14 -11.83 -6.86
N PRO A 93 -11.40 -10.70 -6.98
CA PRO A 93 -10.21 -10.62 -7.84
C PRO A 93 -9.17 -11.70 -7.51
N ALA A 94 -9.01 -12.06 -6.24
CA ALA A 94 -8.12 -13.12 -5.79
C ALA A 94 -8.57 -14.51 -6.26
N ARG A 95 -9.88 -14.80 -6.21
CA ARG A 95 -10.45 -16.08 -6.68
C ARG A 95 -10.37 -16.19 -8.20
N LEU A 96 -10.59 -15.09 -8.91
CA LEU A 96 -10.42 -15.03 -10.37
C LEU A 96 -8.95 -15.22 -10.78
N ALA A 97 -8.00 -14.69 -10.01
CA ALA A 97 -6.57 -14.91 -10.22
C ALA A 97 -6.20 -16.39 -10.04
N GLU A 98 -6.71 -17.04 -8.99
CA GLU A 98 -6.53 -18.48 -8.76
C GLU A 98 -7.07 -19.32 -9.93
N CYS A 99 -8.26 -18.97 -10.46
CA CYS A 99 -8.82 -19.63 -11.65
C CYS A 99 -7.96 -19.47 -12.91
N LEU A 100 -7.17 -18.39 -13.00
CA LEU A 100 -6.23 -18.15 -14.10
C LEU A 100 -4.84 -18.79 -13.86
N GLY A 101 -4.64 -19.50 -12.74
CA GLY A 101 -3.35 -20.07 -12.36
C GLY A 101 -2.34 -19.04 -11.85
N LEU A 102 -2.82 -17.86 -11.44
CA LEU A 102 -2.01 -16.80 -10.86
C LEU A 102 -1.99 -16.91 -9.33
N ASP A 103 -0.94 -16.37 -8.71
CA ASP A 103 -0.80 -16.29 -7.26
C ASP A 103 -1.85 -15.34 -6.66
N SER A 104 -2.87 -15.91 -6.01
CA SER A 104 -4.00 -15.18 -5.44
C SER A 104 -3.59 -14.11 -4.43
N SER A 105 -2.44 -14.27 -3.75
CA SER A 105 -1.92 -13.30 -2.77
C SER A 105 -1.62 -11.93 -3.38
N LYS A 106 -1.17 -11.91 -4.65
CA LYS A 106 -0.84 -10.67 -5.39
C LYS A 106 -2.08 -9.90 -5.87
N PHE A 107 -3.24 -10.57 -5.88
CA PHE A 107 -4.52 -10.02 -6.35
C PHE A 107 -5.54 -9.92 -5.22
N GLN A 108 -5.10 -10.11 -3.97
CA GLN A 108 -5.88 -9.66 -2.84
C GLN A 108 -6.03 -8.15 -3.00
N SER A 109 -7.25 -7.71 -3.27
CA SER A 109 -7.56 -6.30 -3.22
C SER A 109 -7.13 -5.82 -1.84
N ARG A 110 -6.08 -4.99 -1.76
CA ARG A 110 -6.13 -3.86 -0.83
C ARG A 110 -7.46 -3.23 -1.18
N SER A 111 -8.47 -3.45 -0.34
CA SER A 111 -9.83 -3.01 -0.54
C SER A 111 -9.84 -1.48 -0.48
N THR A 112 -9.32 -0.82 -1.50
CA THR A 112 -9.65 0.56 -1.84
C THR A 112 -11.08 0.50 -2.36
N GLY A 113 -12.01 0.49 -1.39
CA GLY A 113 -13.44 0.32 -1.61
C GLY A 113 -14.01 1.51 -2.37
N SER A 114 -14.02 1.42 -3.70
CA SER A 114 -14.64 2.44 -4.56
C SER A 114 -15.92 1.97 -5.23
N SER A 115 -16.48 0.82 -4.85
CA SER A 115 -17.82 0.44 -5.29
C SER A 115 -18.49 -0.46 -4.26
N ASN A 116 -19.54 0.06 -3.63
CA ASN A 116 -20.54 -0.66 -2.80
C ASN A 116 -20.16 -1.08 -1.35
N LYS A 117 -19.48 -0.24 -0.56
CA LYS A 117 -19.41 -0.42 0.91
C LYS A 117 -19.62 0.89 1.69
N ASP A 118 -20.77 1.52 1.50
CA ASP A 118 -21.15 2.70 2.30
C ASP A 118 -21.68 2.34 3.71
N MET A 119 -21.94 1.07 4.03
CA MET A 119 -22.42 0.68 5.38
C MET A 119 -21.39 -0.10 6.20
N SER A 120 -20.66 -1.06 5.59
CA SER A 120 -19.77 -1.95 6.36
C SER A 120 -18.43 -1.34 6.73
N SER A 121 -17.90 -0.37 5.96
CA SER A 121 -16.63 0.29 6.33
C SER A 121 -16.81 1.27 7.49
N MET A 122 -17.97 1.94 7.57
CA MET A 122 -18.35 2.78 8.70
C MET A 122 -18.56 1.97 10.00
N LEU A 123 -19.03 0.72 9.90
CA LEU A 123 -19.27 -0.15 11.06
C LEU A 123 -18.02 -0.84 11.62
N LEU A 124 -16.88 -0.85 10.93
CA LEU A 124 -15.61 -1.36 11.46
C LEU A 124 -15.06 -0.51 12.63
N SER A 125 -15.56 0.72 12.78
CA SER A 125 -15.29 1.51 13.99
C SER A 125 -15.98 0.92 15.24
N VAL A 126 -17.01 0.08 15.06
CA VAL A 126 -17.87 -0.49 16.11
C VAL A 126 -17.51 -1.94 16.45
N THR A 127 -16.66 -2.61 15.67
CA THR A 127 -16.21 -3.97 15.98
C THR A 127 -15.24 -3.97 17.16
N ASP A 128 -15.44 -4.85 18.15
CA ASP A 128 -14.54 -4.99 19.31
C ASP A 128 -13.18 -5.62 18.95
N ASP A 129 -13.06 -6.19 17.75
CA ASP A 129 -11.83 -6.80 17.26
C ASP A 129 -10.85 -5.74 16.72
N GLU A 130 -9.72 -5.60 17.41
CA GLU A 130 -8.65 -4.63 17.11
C GLU A 130 -7.87 -5.02 15.85
N GLU A 131 -7.76 -6.31 15.54
CA GLU A 131 -7.06 -6.80 14.33
C GLU A 131 -7.86 -6.46 13.06
N GLU A 132 -9.19 -6.60 13.11
CA GLU A 132 -10.06 -6.22 12.00
C GLU A 132 -10.14 -4.69 11.84
N ARG A 133 -10.24 -3.95 12.96
CA ARG A 133 -10.36 -2.49 12.97
C ARG A 133 -9.16 -1.79 12.32
N TYR A 134 -7.95 -2.28 12.58
CA TYR A 134 -6.71 -1.72 12.06
C TYR A 134 -6.11 -2.52 10.90
N CYS A 135 -6.89 -3.42 10.31
CA CYS A 135 -6.49 -4.17 9.13
C CYS A 135 -6.09 -3.22 7.98
N GLY A 136 -4.86 -3.38 7.47
CA GLY A 136 -4.29 -2.56 6.41
C GLY A 136 -3.56 -1.29 6.87
N CYS A 137 -3.54 -0.98 8.17
CA CYS A 137 -2.68 0.06 8.72
C CYS A 137 -1.20 -0.36 8.69
N GLU A 138 -0.32 0.59 8.43
CA GLU A 138 1.12 0.35 8.47
C GLU A 138 1.64 0.44 9.92
N PRO A 139 2.54 -0.47 10.36
CA PRO A 139 3.12 -0.41 11.70
C PRO A 139 3.96 0.87 11.88
N ILE A 140 4.03 1.38 13.11
CA ILE A 140 4.96 2.48 13.43
C ILE A 140 6.38 1.94 13.22
N ARG A 141 7.12 2.51 12.27
CA ARG A 141 8.53 2.18 12.02
C ARG A 141 9.43 3.23 12.64
N LEU A 142 10.37 2.79 13.46
CA LEU A 142 11.42 3.61 14.04
C LEU A 142 12.72 3.39 13.26
N SER A 143 13.54 4.44 13.16
CA SER A 143 14.82 4.38 12.46
C SER A 143 15.95 4.52 13.47
N CYS A 144 16.90 3.59 13.46
CA CYS A 144 18.11 3.72 14.27
C CYS A 144 19.00 4.83 13.70
N PRO A 145 19.41 5.83 14.50
CA PRO A 145 20.30 6.88 14.03
C PRO A 145 21.72 6.37 13.76
N SER A 146 22.17 5.35 14.48
CA SER A 146 23.54 4.81 14.37
C SER A 146 23.75 3.93 13.13
N CYS A 147 22.78 3.09 12.74
CA CYS A 147 22.92 2.20 11.58
C CYS A 147 21.88 2.41 10.48
N THR A 148 21.00 3.40 10.60
CA THR A 148 19.90 3.69 9.65
C THR A 148 18.90 2.56 9.43
N SER A 149 19.01 1.45 10.17
CA SER A 149 18.06 0.34 10.06
C SER A 149 16.70 0.72 10.64
N THR A 150 15.65 0.30 9.96
CA THR A 150 14.26 0.50 10.41
C THR A 150 13.74 -0.75 11.11
N PHE A 151 12.99 -0.56 12.19
CA PHE A 151 12.35 -1.63 12.95
C PHE A 151 10.96 -1.21 13.40
N GLU A 152 10.10 -2.18 13.66
CA GLU A 152 8.69 -1.95 14.02
C GLU A 152 8.56 -1.71 15.52
N CYS A 153 7.75 -0.72 15.88
CA CYS A 153 7.36 -0.42 17.25
C CYS A 153 6.10 -1.25 17.59
N PRO A 154 6.20 -2.27 18.44
CA PRO A 154 5.04 -3.05 18.89
C PRO A 154 4.09 -2.19 19.73
N PRO A 155 2.81 -2.58 19.86
CA PRO A 155 1.88 -1.96 20.79
C PRO A 155 2.38 -1.94 22.24
N VAL A 156 1.95 -0.94 23.00
CA VAL A 156 2.18 -0.85 24.45
C VAL A 156 1.57 -2.06 25.16
N SER A 157 0.48 -2.66 24.63
CA SER A 157 -0.07 -3.91 25.17
C SER A 157 0.90 -5.10 25.14
N SER A 158 1.89 -5.11 24.23
CA SER A 158 2.94 -6.14 24.21
C SER A 158 3.85 -6.12 25.45
N LEU A 159 3.88 -5.03 26.23
CA LEU A 159 4.54 -5.01 27.55
C LEU A 159 3.99 -6.08 28.49
N ILE A 160 2.73 -6.49 28.32
CA ILE A 160 2.07 -7.48 29.19
C ILE A 160 2.65 -8.88 28.94
N SER A 161 2.84 -9.26 27.69
CA SER A 161 3.45 -10.54 27.32
C SER A 161 4.88 -10.63 27.87
N SER A 162 5.62 -9.51 27.78
CA SER A 162 6.96 -9.34 28.35
C SER A 162 7.04 -9.46 29.89
N LEU A 163 5.94 -9.25 30.61
CA LEU A 163 5.86 -9.37 32.07
C LEU A 163 5.54 -10.80 32.52
N SER A 164 5.00 -11.62 31.63
CA SER A 164 4.54 -12.98 31.93
C SER A 164 5.68 -14.01 31.84
N ASP A 165 6.71 -13.74 31.04
CA ASP A 165 7.90 -14.59 30.87
C ASP A 165 8.90 -14.38 32.02
N THR A 166 8.68 -15.08 33.13
CA THR A 166 9.60 -15.14 34.28
C THR A 166 10.54 -16.36 34.26
N ASN A 167 10.60 -17.13 33.16
CA ASN A 167 11.47 -18.30 33.07
C ASN A 167 12.80 -17.98 32.37
N GLU A 168 13.89 -18.19 33.11
CA GLU A 168 15.27 -18.04 32.65
C GLU A 168 15.63 -18.98 31.49
N GLY A 169 16.36 -18.45 30.50
CA GLY A 169 17.22 -19.24 29.61
C GLY A 169 16.86 -19.20 28.12
N LYS A 170 17.59 -18.36 27.38
CA LYS A 170 17.69 -18.28 25.91
C LYS A 170 16.49 -17.68 25.17
N ASP A 171 16.47 -16.36 25.00
CA ASP A 171 16.99 -15.70 23.79
C ASP A 171 17.02 -14.18 24.00
N ALA A 172 17.97 -13.49 23.40
CA ALA A 172 18.32 -12.10 23.70
C ALA A 172 17.34 -11.04 23.13
N THR A 173 16.07 -11.39 22.92
CA THR A 173 14.98 -10.48 22.50
C THR A 173 14.34 -9.80 23.70
N VAL A 174 15.16 -9.37 24.66
CA VAL A 174 14.72 -8.76 25.92
C VAL A 174 13.97 -7.46 25.61
N ASN A 175 12.65 -7.53 25.72
CA ASN A 175 11.63 -6.49 25.76
C ASN A 175 12.00 -5.22 24.97
N PHE A 176 11.47 -5.10 23.75
CA PHE A 176 11.54 -3.87 22.94
C PHE A 176 11.40 -2.62 23.80
N TRP A 177 10.40 -2.58 24.68
CA TRP A 177 10.13 -1.45 25.55
C TRP A 177 11.16 -1.23 26.67
N ARG A 178 11.81 -2.27 27.20
CA ARG A 178 12.91 -2.09 28.17
C ARG A 178 14.15 -1.48 27.55
N ARG A 179 14.27 -1.57 26.22
CA ARG A 179 15.48 -1.15 25.53
C ARG A 179 15.26 0.01 24.57
N ILE A 180 14.06 0.22 24.01
CA ILE A 180 13.74 1.06 22.82
C ILE A 180 15.00 1.25 21.96
N ARG A 181 15.61 0.13 21.56
CA ARG A 181 16.94 0.13 20.97
C ARG A 181 16.92 -0.64 19.67
N CYS A 182 17.79 -0.20 18.78
CA CYS A 182 18.09 -0.98 17.59
C CYS A 182 18.67 -2.34 18.00
N PRO A 183 18.12 -3.46 17.52
CA PRO A 183 18.68 -4.78 17.80
C PRO A 183 20.09 -4.99 17.19
N ARG A 184 20.57 -4.06 16.36
CA ARG A 184 21.86 -4.16 15.64
C ARG A 184 22.97 -3.24 16.17
N CYS A 185 22.71 -2.32 17.12
CA CYS A 185 23.71 -1.34 17.55
C CYS A 185 23.79 -1.17 19.07
N PRO A 186 25.00 -1.20 19.65
CA PRO A 186 25.30 -0.69 20.98
C PRO A 186 25.91 0.72 20.87
N ASP A 187 25.07 1.77 20.88
CA ASP A 187 25.32 3.14 21.40
C ASP A 187 24.50 4.24 20.70
N ASP A 188 24.23 5.26 21.52
CA ASP A 188 23.23 6.32 21.42
C ASP A 188 23.40 7.33 20.28
N THR A 189 22.26 7.70 19.71
CA THR A 189 21.96 9.08 19.31
C THR A 189 20.45 9.23 19.23
N ASP A 190 19.91 10.42 19.45
CA ASP A 190 18.47 10.70 19.36
C ASP A 190 18.18 11.39 18.03
N GLU A 191 17.50 10.70 17.11
CA GLU A 191 16.58 11.27 16.11
C GLU A 191 16.01 10.16 15.21
N CYS A 192 14.69 9.92 15.31
CA CYS A 192 13.96 9.04 14.40
C CYS A 192 13.33 9.85 13.26
N ARG A 193 13.60 9.47 12.00
CA ARG A 193 12.89 10.00 10.82
C ARG A 193 11.73 9.09 10.43
N VAL A 194 10.57 9.68 10.21
CA VAL A 194 9.38 9.04 9.64
C VAL A 194 9.31 9.41 8.16
N SER A 195 9.17 8.40 7.29
CA SER A 195 8.99 8.62 5.84
C SER A 195 7.53 8.99 5.53
N PRO A 196 7.27 10.04 4.72
CA PRO A 196 5.91 10.40 4.33
C PRO A 196 5.29 9.35 3.40
N ALA A 197 4.02 9.02 3.61
CA ALA A 197 3.21 8.36 2.59
C ALA A 197 3.01 9.33 1.41
N VAL A 198 3.30 8.87 0.20
CA VAL A 198 3.15 9.69 -1.00
C VAL A 198 1.68 9.69 -1.42
N LEU A 199 1.02 10.84 -1.34
CA LEU A 199 -0.37 11.01 -1.79
C LEU A 199 -0.42 11.02 -3.33
N ALA A 200 -0.98 9.98 -3.94
CA ALA A 200 -1.25 9.93 -5.38
C ALA A 200 -2.72 9.63 -5.67
N ASN A 201 -3.20 10.11 -6.82
CA ASN A 201 -4.47 9.72 -7.40
C ASN A 201 -4.23 8.62 -8.43
N GLN A 202 -5.11 7.63 -8.50
CA GLN A 202 -5.07 6.54 -9.46
C GLN A 202 -6.44 6.39 -10.14
N CYS A 203 -6.43 6.09 -11.44
CA CYS A 203 -7.64 5.74 -12.17
C CYS A 203 -8.22 4.42 -11.64
N ASP A 204 -9.51 4.40 -11.34
CA ASP A 204 -10.27 3.23 -10.88
C ASP A 204 -10.41 2.13 -11.96
N ASP A 205 -10.35 2.50 -13.24
CA ASP A 205 -10.33 1.53 -14.33
C ASP A 205 -9.03 0.71 -14.29
N GLU A 206 -9.16 -0.58 -13.95
CA GLU A 206 -8.06 -1.54 -13.84
C GLU A 206 -7.25 -1.67 -15.13
N GLY A 207 -7.87 -1.39 -16.29
CA GLY A 207 -7.19 -1.37 -17.58
C GLY A 207 -6.36 -0.11 -17.84
N CYS A 208 -6.59 0.98 -17.10
CA CYS A 208 -5.93 2.26 -17.31
C CYS A 208 -4.63 2.40 -16.50
N LYS A 209 -4.68 2.02 -15.21
CA LYS A 209 -3.55 2.11 -14.25
C LYS A 209 -2.85 3.48 -14.19
N TYR A 210 -3.50 4.55 -14.67
CA TYR A 210 -2.92 5.88 -14.69
C TYR A 210 -2.81 6.41 -13.26
N SER A 211 -1.62 6.88 -12.86
CA SER A 211 -1.37 7.49 -11.55
C SER A 211 -0.74 8.88 -11.69
N THR A 212 -1.19 9.82 -10.85
CA THR A 212 -0.79 11.23 -10.87
C THR A 212 -0.87 11.88 -9.49
N HIS A 213 0.03 12.81 -9.20
CA HIS A 213 -0.07 13.71 -8.05
C HIS A 213 -0.79 15.02 -8.39
N ILE A 214 -1.12 15.21 -9.67
CA ILE A 214 -1.74 16.44 -10.20
C ILE A 214 -3.24 16.23 -10.30
N VAL A 215 -4.01 17.17 -9.75
CA VAL A 215 -5.46 17.21 -9.86
C VAL A 215 -5.87 17.65 -11.27
N ASN A 216 -6.73 16.87 -11.92
CA ASN A 216 -7.27 17.22 -13.22
C ASN A 216 -8.54 18.10 -13.07
N LEU A 217 -8.43 19.39 -13.34
CA LEU A 217 -9.54 20.33 -13.17
C LEU A 217 -10.64 20.23 -14.26
N ARG A 218 -10.55 19.28 -15.20
CA ARG A 218 -11.60 19.04 -16.19
C ARG A 218 -12.89 18.57 -15.51
N VAL A 219 -14.02 19.07 -16.01
CA VAL A 219 -15.38 18.70 -15.60
C VAL A 219 -16.13 18.33 -16.87
N MET A 220 -16.80 17.17 -16.87
CA MET A 220 -17.60 16.65 -17.98
C MET A 220 -18.86 16.00 -17.41
N GLY A 221 -20.03 16.44 -17.89
CA GLY A 221 -21.32 16.01 -17.37
C GLY A 221 -21.43 16.21 -15.87
N ASP A 222 -21.90 15.18 -15.16
CA ASP A 222 -22.09 15.16 -13.70
C ASP A 222 -20.82 14.76 -12.92
N SER A 223 -19.65 14.75 -13.57
CA SER A 223 -18.39 14.38 -12.89
C SER A 223 -17.90 15.51 -11.98
N GLU A 224 -17.50 15.18 -10.76
CA GLU A 224 -16.89 16.15 -9.86
C GLU A 224 -15.54 16.65 -10.37
N ARG A 225 -15.19 17.90 -10.05
CA ARG A 225 -13.89 18.49 -10.37
C ARG A 225 -12.77 17.62 -9.81
N GLY A 226 -11.73 17.35 -10.60
CA GLY A 226 -10.58 16.56 -10.15
C GLY A 226 -10.67 15.07 -10.48
N THR A 227 -11.85 14.55 -10.83
CA THR A 227 -12.10 13.11 -10.91
C THR A 227 -11.92 12.52 -12.31
N ILE A 228 -11.76 13.32 -13.36
CA ILE A 228 -11.70 12.76 -14.73
C ILE A 228 -10.30 12.23 -15.04
N CYS A 229 -10.22 11.00 -15.55
CA CYS A 229 -8.98 10.43 -16.03
C CYS A 229 -8.38 11.27 -17.18
N PRO A 230 -7.08 11.63 -17.14
CA PRO A 230 -6.44 12.39 -18.22
C PRO A 230 -6.42 11.69 -19.57
N ASN A 231 -6.60 10.36 -19.59
CA ASN A 231 -6.70 9.56 -20.81
C ASN A 231 -8.11 9.58 -21.44
N TYR A 232 -9.07 10.33 -20.89
CA TYR A 232 -10.36 10.54 -21.53
C TYR A 232 -10.18 11.20 -22.92
N PRO A 233 -10.86 10.72 -23.99
CA PRO A 233 -11.99 9.77 -24.00
C PRO A 233 -11.61 8.28 -24.14
N GLN A 234 -10.32 7.94 -24.20
CA GLN A 234 -9.88 6.53 -24.33
C GLN A 234 -10.07 5.73 -23.03
N CYS A 235 -10.26 6.43 -21.91
CA CYS A 235 -10.62 5.85 -20.61
C CYS A 235 -11.78 6.65 -20.01
N ASN A 236 -12.83 5.93 -19.58
CA ASN A 236 -13.98 6.49 -18.89
C ASN A 236 -13.90 6.33 -17.36
N GLY A 237 -12.78 5.82 -16.85
CA GLY A 237 -12.52 5.71 -15.42
C GLY A 237 -12.35 7.07 -14.73
N ARG A 238 -12.51 7.06 -13.42
CA ARG A 238 -12.34 8.22 -12.53
C ARG A 238 -11.04 8.11 -11.75
N LEU A 239 -10.40 9.25 -11.52
CA LEU A 239 -9.30 9.39 -10.59
C LEU A 239 -9.86 9.31 -9.16
N VAL A 240 -9.37 8.34 -8.42
CA VAL A 240 -9.67 8.12 -7.01
C VAL A 240 -8.37 8.28 -6.22
N ARG A 241 -8.44 8.79 -5.00
CA ARG A 241 -7.27 8.88 -4.11
C ARG A 241 -6.81 7.47 -3.75
N GLN A 242 -5.52 7.19 -3.90
CA GLN A 242 -4.94 5.93 -3.42
C GLN A 242 -4.95 5.83 -1.89
N TYR A 243 -4.93 6.99 -1.22
CA TYR A 243 -4.96 7.11 0.22
C TYR A 243 -6.02 8.15 0.60
N THR A 244 -7.11 7.69 1.19
CA THR A 244 -8.25 8.54 1.53
C THR A 244 -8.05 9.23 2.88
N GLU A 245 -8.87 10.23 3.16
CA GLU A 245 -8.95 10.87 4.47
C GLU A 245 -9.35 9.86 5.56
N ALA A 246 -10.21 8.90 5.23
CA ALA A 246 -10.59 7.83 6.13
C ALA A 246 -9.42 6.88 6.42
N ASP A 247 -8.61 6.57 5.40
CA ASP A 247 -7.37 5.78 5.59
C ASP A 247 -6.38 6.51 6.49
N LEU A 248 -6.20 7.82 6.29
CA LEU A 248 -5.36 8.65 7.15
C LEU A 248 -5.86 8.66 8.59
N TYR A 249 -7.16 8.87 8.78
CA TYR A 249 -7.76 8.87 10.11
C TYR A 249 -7.61 7.52 10.81
N ARG A 250 -7.85 6.42 10.08
CA ARG A 250 -7.67 5.04 10.57
C ARG A 250 -6.21 4.78 10.96
N GLN A 251 -5.25 5.22 10.14
CA GLN A 251 -3.81 5.10 10.41
C GLN A 251 -3.38 5.90 11.65
N LEU A 252 -3.83 7.14 11.78
CA LEU A 252 -3.55 7.97 12.97
C LEU A 252 -4.22 7.39 14.22
N SER A 253 -5.41 6.80 14.08
CA SER A 253 -6.10 6.12 15.17
C SER A 253 -5.38 4.84 15.59
N TYR A 254 -4.83 4.09 14.64
CA TYR A 254 -3.95 2.96 14.92
C TYR A 254 -2.69 3.40 15.69
N PHE A 255 -2.06 4.51 15.30
CA PHE A 255 -0.91 5.03 16.04
C PHE A 255 -1.25 5.48 17.46
N CYS A 256 -2.42 6.09 17.67
CA CYS A 256 -2.92 6.35 19.02
C CYS A 256 -3.07 5.04 19.80
N TYR A 257 -3.71 4.02 19.22
CA TYR A 257 -3.90 2.72 19.86
C TYR A 257 -2.57 2.05 20.27
N VAL A 258 -1.57 2.03 19.37
CA VAL A 258 -0.24 1.45 19.63
C VAL A 258 0.42 2.09 20.85
N LEU A 259 0.19 3.38 21.11
CA LEU A 259 0.81 4.15 22.19
C LEU A 259 -0.13 4.38 23.40
N ASP A 260 -1.36 3.88 23.37
CA ASP A 260 -2.38 4.15 24.40
C ASP A 260 -2.17 3.26 25.64
N ALA A 261 -1.37 3.76 26.57
CA ALA A 261 -1.15 3.10 27.84
C ALA A 261 -2.37 3.13 28.77
N THR A 262 -3.24 4.14 28.64
CA THR A 262 -4.42 4.29 29.50
C THR A 262 -5.47 3.24 29.15
N GLN A 263 -5.76 3.07 27.87
CA GLN A 263 -6.64 2.02 27.38
C GLN A 263 -6.09 0.62 27.71
N CYS A 264 -4.77 0.44 27.63
CA CYS A 264 -4.10 -0.80 28.04
C CYS A 264 -4.30 -1.09 29.54
N LEU A 265 -4.13 -0.09 30.41
CA LEU A 265 -4.32 -0.21 31.86
C LEU A 265 -5.77 -0.54 32.26
N ASP A 266 -6.74 0.01 31.54
CA ASP A 266 -8.16 -0.25 31.79
C ASP A 266 -8.53 -1.71 31.50
N LYS A 267 -7.94 -2.28 30.43
CA LYS A 267 -8.12 -3.68 30.02
C LYS A 267 -7.34 -4.68 30.88
N LEU A 268 -6.42 -4.22 31.72
CA LEU A 268 -5.54 -5.06 32.52
C LEU A 268 -6.17 -5.57 33.82
N ASP A 269 -5.91 -6.84 34.14
CA ASP A 269 -6.23 -7.43 35.43
C ASP A 269 -5.51 -6.72 36.59
N HIS A 270 -6.16 -6.67 37.75
CA HIS A 270 -5.65 -5.98 38.94
C HIS A 270 -4.26 -6.47 39.40
N LYS A 271 -3.88 -7.72 39.08
CA LYS A 271 -2.56 -8.29 39.40
C LYS A 271 -1.44 -7.74 38.52
N MET A 272 -1.74 -7.38 37.28
CA MET A 272 -0.76 -6.95 36.26
C MET A 272 -0.60 -5.43 36.17
N ARG A 273 -1.52 -4.66 36.79
CA ARG A 273 -1.47 -3.19 36.82
C ARG A 273 -0.21 -2.63 37.48
N LEU A 274 0.10 -3.03 38.72
CA LEU A 274 1.26 -2.52 39.44
C LEU A 274 2.61 -2.83 38.76
N PRO A 275 2.85 -4.04 38.22
CA PRO A 275 4.03 -4.32 37.40
C PRO A 275 4.11 -3.48 36.13
N PHE A 276 2.98 -3.32 35.42
CA PHE A 276 2.92 -2.52 34.19
C PHE A 276 3.24 -1.05 34.48
N GLU A 277 2.62 -0.44 35.49
CA GLU A 277 2.85 0.97 35.85
C GLU A 277 4.32 1.25 36.18
N LYS A 278 4.99 0.31 36.85
CA LYS A 278 6.42 0.45 37.18
C LYS A 278 7.31 0.42 35.94
N GLU A 279 7.08 -0.49 35.00
CA GLU A 279 7.85 -0.55 33.75
C GLU A 279 7.51 0.63 32.83
N PHE A 280 6.23 0.97 32.73
CA PHE A 280 5.75 2.06 31.90
C PHE A 280 6.23 3.44 32.42
N ALA A 281 6.44 3.61 33.72
CA ALA A 281 6.93 4.88 34.29
C ALA A 281 8.24 5.37 33.66
N VAL A 282 9.13 4.45 33.26
CA VAL A 282 10.41 4.78 32.59
C VAL A 282 10.17 5.34 31.18
N LEU A 283 9.09 4.92 30.52
CA LEU A 283 8.78 5.22 29.13
C LEU A 283 7.69 6.28 28.98
N ASN A 284 6.99 6.58 30.07
CA ASN A 284 5.78 7.38 30.10
C ASN A 284 5.99 8.74 29.47
N GLN A 285 7.12 9.40 29.75
CA GLN A 285 7.41 10.73 29.19
C GLN A 285 7.51 10.71 27.67
N THR A 286 8.26 9.77 27.10
CA THR A 286 8.48 9.66 25.66
C THR A 286 7.21 9.21 24.93
N ILE A 287 6.55 8.18 25.44
CA ILE A 287 5.32 7.63 24.84
C ILE A 287 4.19 8.64 24.93
N SER A 288 3.98 9.29 26.07
CA SER A 288 2.95 10.33 26.23
C SER A 288 3.21 11.52 25.32
N SER A 289 4.47 11.92 25.13
CA SER A 289 4.81 13.01 24.21
C SER A 289 4.48 12.65 22.76
N ALA A 290 4.85 11.44 22.33
CA ALA A 290 4.52 10.94 21.00
C ALA A 290 3.00 10.79 20.79
N PHE A 291 2.30 10.24 21.78
CA PHE A 291 0.85 10.10 21.78
C PHE A 291 0.14 11.45 21.63
N LEU A 292 0.55 12.46 22.41
CA LEU A 292 0.00 13.81 22.32
C LEU A 292 0.21 14.44 20.94
N GLU A 293 1.38 14.24 20.33
CA GLU A 293 1.66 14.78 19.00
C GLU A 293 0.81 14.13 17.91
N ILE A 294 0.68 12.80 17.95
CA ILE A 294 -0.21 12.06 17.05
C ILE A 294 -1.67 12.48 17.27
N GLN A 295 -2.09 12.68 18.52
CA GLN A 295 -3.44 13.12 18.84
C GLN A 295 -3.73 14.53 18.30
N LYS A 296 -2.76 15.45 18.35
CA LYS A 296 -2.90 16.79 17.72
C LYS A 296 -3.10 16.65 16.21
N ILE A 297 -2.30 15.82 15.55
CA ILE A 297 -2.39 15.62 14.09
C ILE A 297 -3.73 14.96 13.72
N ARG A 298 -4.20 13.99 14.51
CA ARG A 298 -5.51 13.33 14.30
C ARG A 298 -6.69 14.31 14.32
N ARG A 299 -6.60 15.40 15.10
CA ARG A 299 -7.63 16.45 15.10
C ARG A 299 -7.80 17.13 13.73
N CYS A 300 -6.74 17.17 12.92
CA CYS A 300 -6.76 17.77 11.59
C CYS A 300 -7.33 16.84 10.50
N ALA A 301 -7.51 15.54 10.78
CA ALA A 301 -7.97 14.53 9.83
C ALA A 301 -9.46 14.18 10.03
N PHE A 302 -10.35 15.19 10.05
CA PHE A 302 -11.80 15.00 10.28
C PHE A 302 -12.16 14.35 11.63
N GLY A 303 -11.28 14.46 12.63
CA GLY A 303 -11.55 13.96 13.99
C GLY A 303 -12.61 14.73 14.76
N TRP A 304 -13.20 15.77 14.17
CA TRP A 304 -14.28 16.57 14.73
C TRP A 304 -15.44 16.61 13.75
N VAL A 305 -16.63 16.34 14.26
CA VAL A 305 -17.89 16.50 13.54
C VAL A 305 -18.67 17.58 14.25
N GLN A 306 -18.86 18.72 13.56
CA GLN A 306 -19.69 19.79 14.08
C GLN A 306 -21.16 19.38 13.89
N LEU A 307 -21.77 18.87 14.97
CA LEU A 307 -23.14 18.33 14.92
C LEU A 307 -24.17 19.37 14.45
N THR A 308 -23.91 20.66 14.67
CA THR A 308 -24.79 21.75 14.18
C THR A 308 -24.83 21.85 12.66
N ASP A 309 -23.81 21.35 11.97
CA ASP A 309 -23.73 21.39 10.50
C ASP A 309 -24.41 20.16 9.87
N LEU A 310 -24.63 19.11 10.66
CA LEU A 310 -25.34 17.89 10.27
C LEU A 310 -26.81 17.89 10.68
N ALA A 311 -27.14 18.56 11.79
CA ALA A 311 -28.50 18.67 12.30
C ALA A 311 -29.05 20.05 11.98
N VAL A 312 -30.00 20.12 11.05
CA VAL A 312 -30.88 21.29 10.94
C VAL A 312 -31.74 21.31 12.20
N SER A 313 -31.62 22.36 13.01
CA SER A 313 -32.54 22.58 14.13
C SER A 313 -33.95 22.74 13.55
N ILE A 314 -34.84 21.79 13.85
CA ILE A 314 -36.28 21.87 13.53
C ILE A 314 -36.97 22.69 14.61
#